data_AF-A0A6J2J788-F1
#
_entry.id   AF-A0A6J2J788-F1
#
_cell.length_a   1.000
_cell.length_b   1.000
_cell.length_c   1.000
_cell.angle_alpha   90.00
_cell.angle_beta   90.00
_cell.angle_gamma   90.00
#
_symmetry.space_group_name_H-M   'P 1'
#
loop_
_entity.id
_entity.type
_entity.pdbx_description
1 polymer ?
#
loop_
_entity_poly.entity_id
_entity_poly.type
_entity_poly.pdbx_seq_one_letter_code
_entity_poly.pdbx_strand_id
1 'polypeptide(L)'
;MMTRQQLKNSGKIMKKTCMPKNDVTEEEIGQIEQGKFLEQRNVMCYIACIYTVTQVVKNNKLSYDAVIKQVDVMFPAEMRPAVKAAAENCKDISKTFKDICEASYWTAKCMYDFDPKNFVFP
;
A
#
# COMPACT_ATOMS: atom_id res chain seq x y z
N MET A 1 -16.27 -1.66 7.47
CA MET A 1 -16.17 -1.71 6.02
C MET A 1 -16.56 -0.37 5.43
N MET A 2 -15.82 0.12 4.43
CA MET A 2 -16.06 1.43 3.82
C MET A 2 -16.72 1.28 2.44
N THR A 3 -17.43 2.30 2.00
CA THR A 3 -17.86 2.41 0.60
C THR A 3 -16.68 2.77 -0.30
N ARG A 4 -16.81 2.58 -1.62
CA ARG A 4 -15.80 3.01 -2.60
C ARG A 4 -15.47 4.49 -2.49
N GLN A 5 -16.47 5.34 -2.26
CA GLN A 5 -16.28 6.78 -2.08
C GLN A 5 -15.50 7.10 -0.80
N GLN A 6 -15.80 6.41 0.30
CA GLN A 6 -15.06 6.55 1.55
C GLN A 6 -13.62 6.07 1.41
N LEU A 7 -13.38 4.94 0.76
CA LEU A 7 -12.03 4.42 0.46
C LEU A 7 -11.20 5.45 -0.31
N LYS A 8 -11.77 6.03 -1.38
CA LYS A 8 -11.12 7.09 -2.18
C LYS A 8 -10.82 8.35 -1.36
N ASN A 9 -11.75 8.77 -0.50
CA ASN A 9 -11.57 9.94 0.37
C ASN A 9 -10.47 9.70 1.41
N SER A 10 -10.43 8.52 2.01
CA SER A 10 -9.37 8.11 2.91
C SER A 10 -8.01 8.09 2.20
N GLY A 11 -7.95 7.60 0.97
CA GLY A 11 -6.73 7.67 0.15
C GLY A 11 -6.19 9.10 0.06
N LYS A 12 -7.02 10.08 -0.32
CA LYS A 12 -6.63 11.50 -0.37
C LYS A 12 -6.05 12.04 0.94
N ILE A 13 -6.61 11.62 2.08
CA ILE A 13 -6.11 12.03 3.41
C ILE A 13 -4.74 11.42 3.67
N MET A 14 -4.53 10.16 3.30
CA MET A 14 -3.24 9.50 3.43
C MET A 14 -2.19 10.13 2.54
N LYS A 15 -2.51 10.46 1.27
CA LYS A 15 -1.59 11.20 0.38
C LYS A 15 -1.13 12.51 1.03
N LYS A 16 -2.09 13.33 1.47
CA LYS A 16 -1.82 14.61 2.15
C LYS A 16 -0.96 14.46 3.41
N THR A 17 -1.05 13.32 4.08
CA THR A 17 -0.25 13.04 5.28
C THR A 17 1.17 12.60 4.94
N CYS A 18 1.33 11.79 3.89
CA CYS A 18 2.58 11.10 3.59
C CYS A 18 3.46 11.82 2.56
N MET A 19 2.88 12.57 1.63
CA MET A 19 3.64 13.34 0.64
C MET A 19 4.65 14.31 1.27
N PRO A 20 4.25 15.25 2.17
CA PRO A 20 5.21 16.19 2.75
C PRO A 20 6.24 15.52 3.67
N LYS A 21 5.92 14.36 4.25
CA LYS A 21 6.84 13.62 5.13
C LYS A 21 7.98 12.94 4.37
N ASN A 22 7.76 12.66 3.08
CA ASN A 22 8.72 11.94 2.26
C ASN A 22 9.27 12.80 1.12
N ASP A 23 8.89 14.08 1.05
CA ASP A 23 9.32 15.00 -0.02
C ASP A 23 9.06 14.41 -1.42
N VAL A 24 7.79 14.05 -1.65
CA VAL A 24 7.29 13.57 -2.96
C VAL A 24 6.18 14.47 -3.49
N THR A 25 6.11 14.56 -4.80
CA THR A 25 5.10 15.28 -5.57
C THR A 25 3.99 14.34 -6.03
N GLU A 26 2.83 14.88 -6.43
CA GLU A 26 1.74 14.07 -6.98
C GLU A 26 2.15 13.38 -8.29
N GLU A 27 3.07 13.96 -9.05
CA GLU A 27 3.59 13.35 -10.28
C GLU A 27 4.36 12.06 -10.00
N GLU A 28 5.16 12.04 -8.93
CA GLU A 28 6.00 10.88 -8.57
C GLU A 28 5.17 9.70 -8.05
N ILE A 29 4.06 9.97 -7.35
CA ILE A 29 3.28 8.92 -6.66
C ILE A 29 1.88 8.69 -7.25
N GLY A 30 1.39 9.59 -8.09
CA GLY A 30 0.02 9.55 -8.63
C GLY A 30 -0.21 8.39 -9.60
N GLN A 31 0.86 7.79 -10.10
CA GLN A 31 0.81 6.71 -11.09
C GLN A 31 1.08 5.31 -10.52
N ILE A 32 1.24 5.19 -9.20
CA ILE A 32 1.46 3.90 -8.52
C ILE A 32 0.30 2.94 -8.78
N GLU A 33 -0.96 3.42 -8.70
CA GLU A 33 -2.14 2.59 -8.98
C GLU A 33 -2.20 2.09 -10.44
N GLN A 34 -1.48 2.74 -11.36
CA GLN A 34 -1.36 2.31 -12.76
C GLN A 34 -0.10 1.48 -13.04
N GLY A 35 0.63 1.05 -12.01
CA GLY A 35 1.80 0.18 -12.15
C GLY A 35 3.11 0.91 -12.38
N LYS A 36 3.12 2.24 -12.33
CA LYS A 36 4.35 3.03 -12.46
C LYS A 36 4.93 3.29 -11.09
N PHE A 37 5.79 2.38 -10.68
CA PHE A 37 6.50 2.46 -9.42
C PHE A 37 7.90 3.05 -9.65
N LEU A 38 8.10 4.32 -9.28
CA LEU A 38 9.43 4.93 -9.36
C LEU A 38 10.35 4.33 -8.30
N GLU A 39 11.49 3.78 -8.72
CA GLU A 39 12.52 3.21 -7.83
C GLU A 39 13.36 4.31 -7.16
N GLN A 40 12.69 5.25 -6.50
CA GLN A 40 13.30 6.35 -5.77
C GLN A 40 13.05 6.19 -4.27
N ARG A 41 14.04 6.58 -3.47
CA ARG A 41 14.01 6.37 -2.01
C ARG A 41 12.80 7.04 -1.35
N ASN A 42 12.51 8.28 -1.74
CA ASN A 42 11.37 9.06 -1.28
C ASN A 42 10.02 8.37 -1.61
N VAL A 43 9.87 7.84 -2.83
CA VAL A 43 8.67 7.10 -3.27
C VAL A 43 8.51 5.78 -2.52
N MET A 44 9.60 5.04 -2.31
CA MET A 44 9.56 3.82 -1.47
C MET A 44 9.10 4.14 -0.05
N CYS A 45 9.63 5.21 0.55
CA CYS A 45 9.26 5.61 1.91
C CYS A 45 7.86 6.22 1.99
N TYR A 46 7.37 6.85 0.91
CA TYR A 46 5.96 7.22 0.79
C TYR A 46 5.06 6.00 0.93
N ILE A 47 5.36 4.89 0.24
CA ILE A 47 4.58 3.65 0.35
C ILE A 47 4.62 3.10 1.79
N ALA A 48 5.80 3.07 2.43
CA ALA A 48 5.90 2.68 3.83
C ALA A 48 5.12 3.61 4.78
N CYS A 49 5.06 4.91 4.50
CA CYS A 49 4.24 5.84 5.26
C CYS A 49 2.75 5.50 5.14
N ILE A 50 2.26 5.21 3.93
CA ILE A 50 0.87 4.77 3.70
C ILE A 50 0.57 3.50 4.51
N TYR A 51 1.49 2.54 4.51
CA TYR A 51 1.35 1.31 5.30
C TYR A 51 1.43 1.53 6.82
N THR A 52 2.17 2.55 7.25
CA THR A 52 2.24 2.94 8.67
C THR A 52 0.93 3.61 9.11
N VAL A 53 0.38 4.54 8.33
CA VAL A 53 -0.87 5.22 8.69
C VAL A 53 -2.07 4.26 8.67
N THR A 54 -2.03 3.24 7.81
CA THR A 54 -3.03 2.16 7.77
C THR A 54 -2.78 1.05 8.80
N GLN A 55 -1.75 1.21 9.65
CA GLN A 55 -1.43 0.30 10.76
C GLN A 55 -1.00 -1.12 10.33
N VAL A 56 -0.65 -1.32 9.06
CA VAL A 56 -0.14 -2.61 8.55
C VAL A 56 1.38 -2.75 8.71
N VAL A 57 2.08 -1.61 8.84
CA VAL A 57 3.46 -1.55 9.32
C VAL A 57 3.46 -1.12 10.79
N LYS A 58 4.06 -1.94 11.65
CA LYS A 58 4.26 -1.67 13.09
C LYS A 58 5.66 -2.10 13.51
N ASN A 59 6.32 -1.32 14.36
CA ASN A 59 7.68 -1.59 14.82
C ASN A 59 8.66 -1.90 13.66
N ASN A 60 8.56 -1.11 12.59
CA ASN A 60 9.37 -1.25 11.38
C ASN A 60 9.22 -2.61 10.65
N LYS A 61 8.08 -3.29 10.83
CA LYS A 61 7.77 -4.56 10.19
C LYS A 61 6.39 -4.54 9.55
N LEU A 62 6.31 -5.02 8.33
CA LEU A 62 5.05 -5.27 7.64
C LEU A 62 4.43 -6.57 8.18
N SER A 63 3.15 -6.52 8.54
CA SER A 63 2.43 -7.67 9.11
C SER A 63 1.32 -8.12 8.17
N TYR A 64 1.43 -9.34 7.66
CA TYR A 64 0.39 -9.97 6.85
C TYR A 64 -0.97 -9.99 7.56
N ASP A 65 -1.01 -10.42 8.83
CA ASP A 65 -2.26 -10.43 9.61
C ASP A 65 -2.88 -9.03 9.75
N ALA A 66 -2.05 -7.99 9.89
CA ALA A 66 -2.52 -6.61 9.93
C ALA A 66 -3.06 -6.17 8.57
N VAL A 67 -2.40 -6.55 7.46
CA VAL A 67 -2.92 -6.32 6.10
C VAL A 67 -4.29 -6.95 5.94
N ILE A 68 -4.47 -8.23 6.28
CA ILE A 68 -5.75 -8.93 6.15
C ILE A 68 -6.86 -8.23 6.96
N LYS A 69 -6.57 -7.86 8.21
CA LYS A 69 -7.53 -7.10 9.05
C LYS A 69 -7.87 -5.75 8.44
N GLN A 70 -6.89 -5.03 7.92
CA GLN A 70 -7.11 -3.71 7.34
C GLN A 70 -7.90 -3.79 6.04
N VAL A 71 -7.71 -4.84 5.25
CA VAL A 71 -8.55 -5.12 4.07
C VAL A 71 -10.01 -5.30 4.47
N ASP A 72 -10.30 -6.03 5.55
CA ASP A 72 -11.68 -6.19 6.05
C ASP A 72 -12.32 -4.88 6.53
N VAL A 73 -11.52 -3.99 7.12
CA VAL A 73 -11.97 -2.69 7.62
C VAL A 73 -12.23 -1.71 6.46
N MET A 74 -11.31 -1.64 5.51
CA MET A 74 -11.27 -0.57 4.51
C MET A 74 -11.98 -0.92 3.20
N PHE A 75 -11.87 -2.16 2.73
CA PHE A 75 -12.32 -2.49 1.38
C PHE A 75 -13.81 -2.90 1.34
N PRO A 76 -14.54 -2.50 0.28
CA PRO A 76 -15.84 -3.05 -0.05
C PRO A 76 -15.81 -4.57 -0.15
N ALA A 77 -16.90 -5.25 0.24
CA ALA A 77 -16.94 -6.70 0.38
C ALA A 77 -16.56 -7.43 -0.92
N GLU A 78 -16.95 -6.90 -2.07
CA GLU A 78 -16.68 -7.46 -3.38
C GLU A 78 -15.20 -7.42 -3.79
N MET A 79 -14.40 -6.52 -3.19
CA MET A 79 -12.97 -6.37 -3.50
C MET A 79 -12.08 -7.21 -2.59
N ARG A 80 -12.54 -7.53 -1.37
CA ARG A 80 -11.69 -8.16 -0.35
C ARG A 80 -11.06 -9.48 -0.80
N PRO A 81 -11.77 -10.41 -1.47
CA PRO A 81 -11.17 -11.69 -1.86
C PRO A 81 -9.94 -11.49 -2.76
N ALA A 82 -10.03 -10.60 -3.75
CA ALA A 82 -8.94 -10.30 -4.66
C ALA A 82 -7.74 -9.65 -3.93
N VAL A 83 -8.00 -8.64 -3.10
CA VAL A 83 -6.93 -7.94 -2.36
C VAL A 83 -6.27 -8.87 -1.34
N LYS A 84 -7.03 -9.75 -0.68
CA LYS A 84 -6.48 -10.76 0.23
C LYS A 84 -5.65 -11.81 -0.51
N ALA A 85 -6.07 -12.23 -1.71
CA ALA A 85 -5.28 -13.16 -2.53
C ALA A 85 -3.93 -12.54 -2.94
N ALA A 86 -3.92 -11.25 -3.32
CA ALA A 86 -2.68 -10.53 -3.59
C ALA A 86 -1.78 -10.43 -2.34
N ALA A 87 -2.36 -10.11 -1.18
CA ALA A 87 -1.63 -10.05 0.08
C ALA A 87 -1.02 -11.42 0.47
N GLU A 88 -1.75 -12.51 0.26
CA GLU A 88 -1.27 -13.87 0.52
C GLU A 88 -0.11 -14.24 -0.41
N ASN A 89 -0.25 -13.95 -1.71
CA ASN A 89 0.80 -14.20 -2.70
C ASN A 89 2.10 -13.44 -2.38
N CYS A 90 1.99 -12.23 -1.81
CA CYS A 90 3.12 -11.34 -1.59
C CYS A 90 3.62 -11.31 -0.14
N LYS A 91 3.09 -12.14 0.77
CA LYS A 91 3.35 -12.07 2.22
C LYS A 91 4.83 -12.21 2.60
N ASP A 92 5.60 -12.94 1.80
CA ASP A 92 7.00 -13.23 2.09
C ASP A 92 7.98 -12.21 1.45
N ILE A 93 7.51 -11.32 0.57
CA ILE A 93 8.35 -10.30 -0.08
C ILE A 93 9.07 -9.45 0.94
N SER A 94 8.35 -8.99 1.97
CA SER A 94 8.89 -8.14 3.03
C SER A 94 10.05 -8.77 3.81
N LYS A 95 10.19 -10.11 3.82
CA LYS A 95 11.28 -10.82 4.52
C LYS A 95 12.63 -10.70 3.81
N THR A 96 12.61 -10.36 2.52
CA THR A 96 13.82 -10.23 1.69
C THR A 96 14.57 -8.92 1.97
N PHE A 97 13.87 -7.90 2.49
CA PHE A 97 14.39 -6.55 2.65
C PHE A 97 14.54 -6.20 4.13
N LYS A 98 15.69 -5.62 4.50
CA LYS A 98 15.92 -5.11 5.87
C LYS A 98 15.28 -3.75 6.08
N ASP A 99 15.24 -2.95 5.03
CA ASP A 99 14.69 -1.61 5.05
C ASP A 99 13.18 -1.63 4.81
N ILE A 100 12.43 -0.88 5.63
CA ILE A 100 10.96 -0.89 5.58
C ILE A 100 10.39 -0.22 4.32
N CYS A 101 11.09 0.78 3.77
CA CYS A 101 10.66 1.45 2.55
C CYS A 101 10.80 0.50 1.36
N GLU A 102 11.93 -0.21 1.26
CA GLU A 102 12.12 -1.24 0.24
C GLU A 102 11.11 -2.38 0.42
N ALA A 103 10.97 -2.91 1.64
CA ALA A 103 10.02 -3.98 1.93
C ALA A 103 8.58 -3.59 1.53
N SER A 104 8.16 -2.36 1.85
CA SER A 104 6.83 -1.85 1.52
C SER A 104 6.66 -1.65 0.02
N TYR A 105 7.65 -1.05 -0.65
CA TYR A 105 7.64 -0.83 -2.09
C TYR A 105 7.50 -2.14 -2.86
N TRP A 106 8.37 -3.12 -2.58
CA TRP A 106 8.35 -4.39 -3.32
C TRP A 106 7.11 -5.22 -2.99
N THR A 107 6.58 -5.12 -1.77
CA THR A 107 5.30 -5.75 -1.43
C THR A 107 4.15 -5.13 -2.22
N ALA A 108 4.06 -3.80 -2.28
CA ALA A 108 3.03 -3.09 -3.06
C ALA A 108 3.13 -3.42 -4.56
N LYS A 109 4.35 -3.43 -5.10
CA LYS A 109 4.61 -3.80 -6.49
C LYS A 109 4.22 -5.25 -6.78
N CYS A 110 4.56 -6.20 -5.91
CA CYS A 110 4.11 -7.59 -6.04
C CYS A 110 2.58 -7.69 -6.07
N MET A 111 1.88 -6.95 -5.21
CA MET A 111 0.41 -6.96 -5.17
C MET A 111 -0.18 -6.40 -6.47
N TYR A 112 0.41 -5.33 -7.01
CA TYR A 112 0.04 -4.80 -8.32
C TYR A 112 0.29 -5.84 -9.43
N ASP A 113 1.49 -6.42 -9.50
CA ASP A 113 1.86 -7.38 -10.54
C ASP A 113 0.97 -8.64 -10.52
N PHE A 114 0.50 -9.04 -9.33
CA PHE A 114 -0.42 -10.18 -9.16
C PHE A 114 -1.84 -9.88 -9.65
N ASP A 115 -2.41 -8.72 -9.32
CA ASP A 115 -3.76 -8.32 -9.73
C ASP A 115 -3.87 -6.80 -9.98
N PRO A 116 -3.40 -6.31 -11.15
CA PRO A 116 -3.44 -4.90 -11.48
C PRO A 116 -4.85 -4.31 -11.49
N LYS A 117 -5.86 -5.15 -11.77
CA LYS A 117 -7.26 -4.72 -11.93
C LYS A 117 -7.91 -4.36 -10.59
N ASN A 118 -7.52 -5.06 -9.52
CA ASN A 118 -8.07 -4.84 -8.17
C ASN A 118 -7.08 -4.14 -7.23
N PHE A 119 -5.87 -3.83 -7.70
CA PHE A 119 -4.92 -3.03 -6.94
C PHE A 119 -5.45 -1.60 -6.76
N VAL A 120 -5.46 -1.14 -5.51
CA VAL A 120 -5.83 0.21 -5.13
C VAL A 120 -4.76 0.76 -4.22
N PHE A 121 -4.26 1.94 -4.53
CA PHE A 121 -3.24 2.60 -3.73
C PHE A 121 -3.53 4.11 -3.60
N PRO A 122 -3.39 4.69 -2.39
CA PRO A 122 -3.53 6.13 -2.16
C PRO A 122 -2.63 7.00 -3.03
#